data_AF-A0A2D4MDM8-F1
#
_entry.id   AF-A0A2D4MDM8-F1
#
_cell.length_a   1.000
_cell.length_b   1.000
_cell.length_c   1.000
_cell.angle_alpha   90.00
_cell.angle_beta   90.00
_cell.angle_gamma   90.00
#
_symmetry.space_group_name_H-M   'P 1'
#
loop_
_entity.id
_entity.type
_entity.pdbx_description
1 polymer ?
#
loop_
_entity_poly.entity_id
_entity_poly.type
_entity_poly.pdbx_seq_one_letter_code
_entity_poly.pdbx_strand_id
1 'polypeptide(L)'
;MDAKTCDEVDLEGNTEWEVKTITSTVKQYLRSLPEPLMTYELHGEFITPAKSGSPESRVKVIHSFVHKLPEKNKEMLDIVVKHLANVSDHAKKNLMTVANLGVVFGPTLMRPQEETVAGLMDLKFQNIVVEILIENHEKIFHMLPDTYFPEPMPVSISPPNAPPRQSRR
;
A
#
# COMPACT_ATOMS: atom_id res chain seq x y z
N MET A 1 -16.61 22.84 -22.82
CA MET A 1 -16.44 22.13 -21.54
C MET A 1 -15.25 22.77 -20.88
N ASP A 2 -15.53 23.64 -19.92
CA ASP A 2 -14.60 24.61 -19.36
C ASP A 2 -13.42 23.93 -18.67
N ALA A 3 -12.22 24.29 -19.11
CA ALA A 3 -10.98 24.02 -18.41
C ALA A 3 -11.04 24.76 -17.07
N LYS A 4 -11.50 24.07 -16.03
CA LYS A 4 -11.49 24.59 -14.67
C LYS A 4 -10.06 24.98 -14.33
N THR A 5 -9.88 26.28 -14.14
CA THR A 5 -8.78 26.95 -13.49
C THR A 5 -8.20 26.07 -12.39
N CYS A 6 -6.96 25.65 -12.52
CA CYS A 6 -6.15 25.34 -11.36
C CYS A 6 -5.93 26.69 -10.68
N ASP A 7 -6.76 27.03 -9.70
CA ASP A 7 -6.48 28.17 -8.83
C ASP A 7 -5.11 27.91 -8.18
N GLU A 8 -4.11 28.69 -8.62
CA GLU A 8 -2.75 28.59 -8.14
C GLU A 8 -2.73 29.12 -6.70
N VAL A 9 -2.82 28.20 -5.74
CA VAL A 9 -2.73 28.54 -4.32
C VAL A 9 -1.26 28.82 -4.01
N ASP A 10 -0.93 30.09 -3.77
CA ASP A 10 0.41 30.49 -3.32
C ASP A 10 0.66 29.97 -1.89
N LEU A 11 1.60 29.01 -1.79
CA LEU A 11 2.06 28.41 -0.55
C LEU A 11 3.46 28.92 -0.14
N GLU A 12 4.12 29.73 -0.97
CA GLU A 12 5.53 30.09 -0.82
C GLU A 12 5.71 31.38 0.01
N GLY A 13 4.71 32.26 0.03
CA GLY A 13 4.86 33.62 0.57
C GLY A 13 4.35 33.88 2.00
N ASN A 14 3.57 32.98 2.62
CA ASN A 14 2.74 33.39 3.74
C ASN A 14 2.94 32.58 5.04
N THR A 15 3.47 33.26 6.07
CA THR A 15 3.45 32.83 7.48
C THR A 15 2.04 32.55 8.04
N GLU A 16 0.99 32.86 7.28
CA GLU A 16 -0.42 32.62 7.64
C GLU A 16 -0.82 31.13 7.58
N TRP A 17 -0.14 30.29 6.79
CA TRP A 17 -0.43 28.85 6.76
C TRP A 17 0.45 28.09 7.75
N GLU A 18 -0.11 27.74 8.90
CA GLU A 18 0.57 26.83 9.82
C GLU A 18 0.86 25.48 9.11
N VAL A 19 2.07 24.95 9.26
CA VAL A 19 2.48 23.64 8.73
C VAL A 19 1.48 22.53 9.11
N LYS A 20 0.87 22.64 10.29
CA LYS A 20 -0.19 21.74 10.77
C LYS A 20 -1.44 21.81 9.89
N THR A 21 -1.82 23.00 9.45
CA THR A 21 -2.95 23.21 8.52
C THR A 21 -2.65 22.58 7.17
N ILE A 22 -1.49 22.86 6.58
CA ILE A 22 -1.10 22.29 5.27
C ILE A 22 -1.09 20.76 5.35
N THR A 23 -0.40 20.19 6.34
CA THR A 23 -0.32 18.73 6.50
C THR A 23 -1.69 18.11 6.78
N SER A 24 -2.56 18.77 7.54
CA SER A 24 -3.94 18.33 7.76
C SER A 24 -4.74 18.31 6.47
N THR A 25 -4.65 19.37 5.66
CA THR A 25 -5.33 19.49 4.37
C THR A 25 -4.88 18.41 3.41
N VAL A 26 -3.58 18.13 3.29
CA VAL A 26 -3.06 17.03 2.44
C VAL A 26 -3.62 15.68 2.88
N LYS A 27 -3.59 15.39 4.20
CA LYS A 27 -4.17 14.15 4.73
C LYS A 27 -5.68 14.07 4.47
N GLN A 28 -6.39 15.19 4.59
CA GLN A 28 -7.82 15.25 4.34
C GLN A 28 -8.14 15.04 2.85
N TYR A 29 -7.36 15.62 1.95
CA TYR A 29 -7.50 15.41 0.51
C TYR A 29 -7.40 13.92 0.15
N LEU A 30 -6.36 13.24 0.61
CA LEU A 30 -6.16 11.79 0.38
C LEU A 30 -7.29 10.94 0.96
N ARG A 31 -7.81 11.30 2.13
CA ARG A 31 -8.97 10.64 2.74
C ARG A 31 -10.27 10.87 1.97
N SER A 32 -10.42 12.03 1.33
CA SER A 32 -11.65 12.45 0.64
C SER A 32 -11.73 11.95 -0.80
N LEU A 33 -10.69 11.27 -1.30
CA LEU A 33 -10.73 10.61 -2.60
C LEU A 33 -11.91 9.61 -2.66
N PRO A 34 -12.62 9.48 -3.80
CA PRO A 34 -13.70 8.51 -3.95
C PRO A 34 -13.28 7.06 -3.64
N GLU A 35 -12.01 6.76 -3.90
CA GLU A 35 -11.34 5.50 -3.61
C GLU A 35 -10.02 5.78 -2.87
N PRO A 36 -9.57 4.93 -1.91
CA PRO A 36 -8.24 5.08 -1.31
C PRO A 36 -7.15 5.05 -2.37
N LEU A 37 -6.03 5.73 -2.09
CA LEU A 37 -4.93 5.81 -3.03
C LEU A 37 -4.38 4.41 -3.39
N MET A 38 -4.41 3.48 -2.44
CA MET A 38 -4.00 2.09 -2.65
C MET A 38 -5.12 1.16 -3.13
N THR A 39 -6.25 1.72 -3.60
CA THR A 39 -7.44 1.05 -4.16
C THR A 39 -8.17 0.10 -3.20
N TYR A 40 -9.47 -0.11 -3.42
CA TYR A 40 -10.21 -1.15 -2.70
C TYR A 40 -9.85 -2.54 -3.21
N GLU A 41 -9.64 -2.68 -4.52
CA GLU A 41 -9.33 -3.94 -5.18
C GLU A 41 -8.06 -4.59 -4.64
N LEU A 42 -6.98 -3.82 -4.48
CA LEU A 42 -5.70 -4.35 -4.00
C LEU A 42 -5.57 -4.32 -2.47
N HIS A 43 -6.56 -3.84 -1.72
CA HIS A 43 -6.47 -3.71 -0.26
C HIS A 43 -6.12 -5.04 0.41
N GLY A 44 -6.88 -6.10 0.10
CA GLY A 44 -6.62 -7.45 0.65
C GLY A 44 -5.25 -8.01 0.27
N GLU A 45 -4.77 -7.68 -0.93
CA GLU A 45 -3.48 -8.10 -1.46
C GLU A 45 -2.30 -7.43 -0.74
N PHE A 46 -2.47 -6.19 -0.27
CA PHE A 46 -1.49 -5.52 0.58
C PHE A 46 -1.53 -6.03 2.04
N ILE A 47 -2.71 -6.35 2.57
CA ILE A 47 -2.87 -6.76 3.97
C ILE A 47 -2.41 -8.19 4.23
N THR A 48 -2.66 -9.10 3.31
CA THR A 48 -2.29 -10.53 3.44
C THR A 48 -0.80 -10.75 3.73
N PRO A 49 0.16 -10.21 2.95
CA PRO A 49 1.58 -10.38 3.25
C PRO A 49 1.97 -9.72 4.58
N ALA A 50 1.36 -8.60 4.96
CA ALA A 50 1.63 -7.92 6.23
C ALA A 50 1.21 -8.76 7.47
N LYS A 51 0.24 -9.66 7.32
CA LYS A 51 -0.23 -10.56 8.39
C LYS A 51 0.74 -11.68 8.73
N SER A 52 1.31 -12.34 7.71
CA SER A 52 1.96 -13.64 7.90
C SER A 52 3.27 -13.84 7.12
N GLY A 53 3.72 -12.87 6.33
CA GLY A 53 4.99 -12.97 5.61
C GLY A 53 6.23 -12.80 6.51
N SER A 54 7.39 -13.25 6.04
CA SER A 54 8.68 -12.81 6.60
C SER A 54 8.95 -11.35 6.20
N PRO A 55 9.84 -10.63 6.90
CA PRO A 55 10.19 -9.26 6.51
C PRO A 55 10.58 -9.13 5.03
N GLU A 56 11.39 -10.05 4.52
CA GLU A 56 11.88 -10.04 3.14
C GLU A 56 10.79 -10.40 2.13
N SER A 57 9.91 -11.36 2.47
CA SER A 57 8.82 -11.76 1.59
C SER A 57 7.76 -10.67 1.49
N ARG A 58 7.48 -9.95 2.59
CA ARG A 58 6.56 -8.81 2.61
C ARG A 58 6.98 -7.73 1.62
N VAL A 59 8.25 -7.32 1.67
CA VAL A 59 8.79 -6.29 0.77
C VAL A 59 8.60 -6.70 -0.70
N LYS A 60 8.94 -7.94 -1.06
CA LYS A 60 8.80 -8.44 -2.44
C LYS A 60 7.36 -8.44 -2.93
N VAL A 61 6.43 -8.91 -2.11
CA VAL A 61 5.01 -9.00 -2.48
C VAL A 61 4.41 -7.60 -2.58
N ILE A 62 4.66 -6.71 -1.60
CA ILE A 62 4.19 -5.33 -1.62
C ILE A 62 4.76 -4.58 -2.84
N HIS A 63 6.05 -4.76 -3.16
CA HIS A 63 6.69 -4.18 -4.33
C HIS A 63 5.97 -4.56 -5.64
N SER A 64 5.57 -5.83 -5.75
CA SER A 64 4.82 -6.34 -6.90
C SER A 64 3.42 -5.71 -6.98
N PHE A 65 2.73 -5.52 -5.87
CA PHE A 65 1.39 -4.92 -5.86
C PHE A 65 1.41 -3.40 -6.09
N VAL A 66 2.44 -2.68 -5.64
CA VAL A 66 2.62 -1.26 -5.99
C VAL A 66 2.72 -1.08 -7.51
N HIS A 67 3.35 -2.03 -8.21
CA HIS A 67 3.44 -2.02 -9.68
C HIS A 67 2.16 -2.44 -10.40
N LYS A 68 1.17 -2.99 -9.68
CA LYS A 68 -0.16 -3.31 -10.22
C LYS A 68 -1.17 -2.18 -10.00
N LEU A 69 -0.83 -1.17 -9.20
CA LEU A 69 -1.69 0.01 -9.03
C LEU A 69 -1.90 0.73 -10.37
N PRO A 70 -3.07 1.37 -10.56
CA PRO A 70 -3.25 2.30 -11.67
C PRO A 70 -2.12 3.34 -11.70
N GLU A 71 -1.67 3.72 -12.90
CA GLU A 71 -0.50 4.57 -13.11
C GLU A 71 -0.55 5.86 -12.26
N LYS A 72 -1.66 6.60 -12.31
CA LYS A 72 -1.85 7.83 -11.53
C LYS A 72 -1.82 7.60 -10.01
N ASN A 73 -2.34 6.46 -9.55
CA ASN A 73 -2.30 6.10 -8.13
C ASN A 73 -0.86 5.79 -7.69
N LYS A 74 -0.11 5.05 -8.51
CA LYS A 74 1.30 4.75 -8.24
C LYS A 74 2.15 6.02 -8.21
N GLU A 75 1.98 6.92 -9.18
CA GLU A 75 2.71 8.20 -9.26
C GLU A 75 2.43 9.06 -8.03
N MET A 76 1.15 9.20 -7.64
CA MET A 76 0.83 9.98 -6.44
C MET A 76 1.32 9.30 -5.16
N LEU A 77 1.27 7.96 -5.09
CA LEU A 77 1.80 7.20 -3.96
C LEU A 77 3.31 7.40 -3.82
N ASP A 78 4.06 7.41 -4.92
CA ASP A 78 5.50 7.70 -4.94
C ASP A 78 5.80 9.07 -4.32
N ILE A 79 5.11 10.12 -4.78
CA ILE A 79 5.29 11.49 -4.26
C ILE A 79 5.05 11.54 -2.74
N VAL A 80 3.95 10.91 -2.28
CA VAL A 80 3.63 10.88 -0.84
C VAL A 80 4.69 10.12 -0.08
N VAL A 81 5.01 8.89 -0.48
CA VAL A 81 5.95 8.02 0.26
C VAL A 81 7.34 8.63 0.29
N LYS A 82 7.80 9.24 -0.81
CA LYS A 82 9.05 10.01 -0.85
C LYS A 82 9.08 11.15 0.17
N HIS A 83 7.98 11.90 0.27
CA HIS A 83 7.86 12.95 1.28
C HIS A 83 7.91 12.39 2.70
N LEU A 84 7.21 11.28 2.97
CA LEU A 84 7.21 10.62 4.28
C LEU A 84 8.58 10.07 4.66
N ALA A 85 9.33 9.50 3.71
CA ALA A 85 10.71 9.08 3.92
C ALA A 85 11.58 10.25 4.38
N ASN A 86 11.53 11.38 3.67
CA ASN A 86 12.26 12.59 4.07
C ASN A 86 11.82 13.13 5.45
N VAL A 87 10.52 13.09 5.77
CA VAL A 87 10.03 13.45 7.12
C VAL A 87 10.65 12.54 8.18
N SER A 88 10.72 11.23 7.91
CA SER A 88 11.26 10.24 8.83
C SER A 88 12.77 10.37 9.05
N ASP A 89 13.53 10.82 8.05
CA ASP A 89 14.98 11.11 8.19
C ASP A 89 15.25 12.22 9.23
N HIS A 90 14.25 13.08 9.45
CA HIS A 90 14.29 14.17 10.42
C HIS A 90 13.66 13.81 11.78
N ALA A 91 13.39 12.52 12.05
CA ALA A 91 12.75 12.02 13.27
C ALA A 91 13.41 12.51 14.57
N LYS A 92 14.73 12.76 14.57
CA LYS A 92 15.44 13.30 15.75
C LYS A 92 14.92 14.67 16.20
N LYS A 93 14.36 15.46 15.28
CA LYS A 93 13.83 16.80 15.55
C LYS A 93 12.30 16.83 15.58
N ASN A 94 11.64 16.20 14.61
CA ASN A 94 10.18 16.25 14.48
C ASN A 94 9.45 15.12 15.22
N LEU A 95 10.18 14.13 15.77
CA LEU A 95 9.67 12.96 16.50
C LEU A 95 8.78 12.01 15.67
N MET A 96 8.73 12.19 14.35
CA MET A 96 7.96 11.36 13.43
C MET A 96 8.83 10.22 12.91
N THR A 97 8.86 9.10 13.65
CA THR A 97 9.46 7.85 13.17
C THR A 97 8.63 7.23 12.04
N VAL A 98 9.20 6.27 11.32
CA VAL A 98 8.48 5.51 10.28
C VAL A 98 7.21 4.87 10.85
N ALA A 99 7.29 4.27 12.05
CA ALA A 99 6.13 3.71 12.75
C ALA A 99 5.05 4.77 13.05
N ASN A 100 5.44 5.97 13.53
CA ASN A 100 4.48 7.05 13.78
C ASN A 100 3.80 7.51 12.48
N LEU A 101 4.55 7.58 11.38
CA LEU A 101 4.00 7.90 10.06
C LEU A 101 3.09 6.77 9.56
N GLY A 102 3.43 5.51 9.79
CA GLY A 102 2.59 4.34 9.48
C GLY A 102 1.23 4.43 10.17
N VAL A 103 1.19 4.79 11.45
CA VAL A 103 -0.08 4.98 12.20
C VAL A 103 -0.95 6.09 11.60
N VAL A 104 -0.35 7.19 11.14
CA VAL A 104 -1.09 8.33 10.58
C VAL A 104 -1.53 8.05 9.13
N PHE A 105 -0.66 7.45 8.33
CA PHE A 105 -0.87 7.29 6.89
C PHE A 105 -1.46 5.94 6.49
N GLY A 106 -1.39 4.90 7.33
CA GLY A 106 -2.07 3.62 7.13
C GLY A 106 -3.55 3.80 6.78
N PRO A 107 -4.38 4.36 7.67
CA PRO A 107 -5.80 4.61 7.39
C PRO A 107 -6.06 5.76 6.40
N THR A 108 -5.03 6.57 6.09
CA THR A 108 -5.16 7.68 5.12
C THR A 108 -5.01 7.17 3.69
N LEU A 109 -4.07 6.27 3.44
CA LEU A 109 -3.74 5.72 2.12
C LEU A 109 -4.53 4.45 1.79
N MET A 110 -4.90 3.70 2.83
CA MET A 110 -5.67 2.46 2.73
C MET A 110 -6.99 2.63 3.47
N ARG A 111 -8.09 2.18 2.87
CA ARG A 111 -9.40 2.13 3.51
C ARG A 111 -10.04 0.79 3.18
N PRO A 112 -10.53 0.01 4.16
CA PRO A 112 -11.31 -1.18 3.84
C PRO A 112 -12.60 -0.74 3.14
N GLN A 113 -13.08 -1.56 2.20
CA GLN A 113 -14.35 -1.29 1.51
C GLN A 113 -15.56 -1.42 2.46
N GLU A 114 -15.47 -2.31 3.46
CA GLU A 114 -16.50 -2.52 4.47
C GLU A 114 -15.93 -2.31 5.88
N GLU A 115 -16.66 -1.54 6.70
CA GLU A 115 -16.33 -1.32 8.11
C GLU A 115 -16.83 -2.48 8.97
N THR A 116 -16.14 -3.61 8.89
CA THR A 116 -16.40 -4.77 9.74
C THR A 116 -15.48 -4.80 10.96
N VAL A 117 -15.88 -5.53 12.01
CA VAL A 117 -15.02 -5.78 13.19
C VAL A 117 -13.70 -6.44 12.78
N ALA A 118 -13.72 -7.32 11.77
CA ALA A 118 -12.52 -7.91 11.19
C ALA A 118 -11.66 -6.86 10.48
N GLY A 119 -12.27 -5.92 9.74
CA GLY A 119 -11.56 -4.79 9.13
C GLY A 119 -10.89 -3.86 10.16
N LEU A 120 -11.45 -3.74 11.35
CA LEU A 120 -10.83 -2.99 12.46
C LEU A 120 -9.56 -3.67 12.98
N MET A 121 -9.51 -5.01 12.96
CA MET A 121 -8.31 -5.78 13.32
C MET A 121 -7.19 -5.63 12.28
N ASP A 122 -7.54 -5.20 11.05
CA ASP A 122 -6.61 -5.05 9.95
C ASP A 122 -5.92 -3.68 9.90
N LEU A 123 -6.35 -2.72 10.71
CA LEU A 123 -5.76 -1.38 10.80
C LEU A 123 -4.25 -1.43 11.12
N LYS A 124 -3.83 -2.31 12.04
CA LYS A 124 -2.41 -2.47 12.37
C LYS A 124 -1.57 -2.93 11.18
N PHE A 125 -2.16 -3.70 10.26
CA PHE A 125 -1.46 -4.18 9.07
C PHE A 125 -1.37 -3.11 7.99
N GLN A 126 -2.33 -2.18 7.92
CA GLN A 126 -2.21 -0.99 7.06
C GLN A 126 -0.99 -0.15 7.46
N ASN A 127 -0.78 0.02 8.76
CA ASN A 127 0.37 0.74 9.29
C ASN A 127 1.68 0.06 8.85
N ILE A 128 1.77 -1.27 9.01
CA ILE A 128 2.94 -2.06 8.58
C ILE A 128 3.20 -1.91 7.07
N VAL A 129 2.15 -1.92 6.24
CA VAL A 129 2.31 -1.73 4.79
C VAL A 129 2.94 -0.38 4.50
N VAL A 130 2.44 0.69 5.13
CA VAL A 130 2.99 2.05 4.95
C VAL A 130 4.41 2.17 5.49
N GLU A 131 4.73 1.53 6.61
CA GLU A 131 6.11 1.46 7.13
C GLU A 131 7.05 0.84 6.09
N ILE A 132 6.67 -0.30 5.51
CA ILE A 132 7.45 -0.98 4.47
C ILE A 132 7.66 -0.08 3.24
N LEU A 133 6.61 0.63 2.81
CA LEU A 133 6.71 1.58 1.69
C LEU A 133 7.73 2.67 1.97
N ILE A 134 7.72 3.24 3.18
CA ILE A 134 8.63 4.31 3.58
C ILE A 134 10.08 3.79 3.67
N GLU A 135 10.30 2.67 4.35
CA GLU A 135 11.65 2.10 4.54
C GLU A 135 12.30 1.62 3.24
N ASN A 136 11.48 1.23 2.25
CA ASN A 136 11.95 0.64 1.00
C ASN A 136 11.57 1.49 -0.23
N HIS A 137 11.34 2.79 -0.05
CA HIS A 137 10.85 3.71 -1.10
C HIS A 137 11.65 3.59 -2.40
N GLU A 138 12.97 3.79 -2.35
CA GLU A 138 13.85 3.72 -3.53
C GLU A 138 13.73 2.38 -4.27
N LYS A 139 13.69 1.27 -3.55
CA LYS A 139 13.56 -0.06 -4.15
C LYS A 139 12.17 -0.26 -4.77
N ILE A 140 11.12 0.12 -4.06
CA ILE A 140 9.74 -0.19 -4.45
C ILE A 140 9.29 0.66 -5.64
N PHE A 141 9.73 1.92 -5.74
CA PHE A 141 9.25 2.84 -6.77
C PHE A 141 10.21 2.99 -7.95
N HIS A 142 11.53 2.86 -7.73
CA HIS A 142 12.53 3.08 -8.79
C HIS A 142 13.14 1.78 -9.37
N MET A 143 12.80 0.61 -8.82
CA MET A 143 13.22 -0.68 -9.36
C MET A 143 12.01 -1.51 -9.82
N LEU A 144 12.21 -2.36 -10.82
CA LEU A 144 11.22 -3.34 -11.23
C LEU A 144 11.14 -4.48 -10.19
N PRO A 145 9.94 -5.03 -9.93
CA PRO A 145 9.77 -6.17 -9.05
C PRO A 145 10.43 -7.41 -9.67
N ASP A 146 11.08 -8.22 -8.81
CA ASP A 146 11.60 -9.54 -9.21
C ASP A 146 10.42 -10.38 -9.69
N THR A 147 10.32 -10.64 -10.99
CA THR A 147 9.26 -11.44 -11.60
C THR A 147 9.40 -12.90 -11.16
N TYR A 148 8.89 -13.22 -9.99
CA TYR A 148 8.67 -14.60 -9.52
C TYR A 148 7.33 -14.63 -8.79
N PHE A 149 6.25 -14.51 -9.56
CA PHE A 149 4.98 -15.09 -9.14
C PHE A 149 5.17 -16.61 -9.21
N PRO A 150 5.01 -17.38 -8.13
CA PRO A 150 4.75 -18.78 -8.32
C PRO A 150 3.45 -18.85 -9.15
N GLU A 151 3.55 -19.29 -10.40
CA GLU A 151 2.36 -19.68 -11.15
C GLU A 151 1.53 -20.63 -10.25
N PRO A 152 0.19 -20.56 -10.29
CA PRO A 152 -0.62 -21.59 -9.66
C PRO A 152 -0.17 -22.93 -10.27
N MET A 153 0.53 -23.74 -9.48
CA MET A 153 1.04 -25.03 -9.95
C MET A 153 -0.13 -25.80 -10.57
N PRO A 154 -0.01 -26.32 -11.81
CA PRO A 154 -1.06 -27.13 -12.38
C PRO A 154 -1.27 -28.32 -11.44
N VAL A 155 -2.46 -28.38 -10.84
CA VAL A 155 -2.85 -29.48 -9.97
C VAL A 155 -2.75 -30.75 -10.82
N SER A 156 -1.75 -31.57 -10.55
CA SER A 156 -1.61 -32.88 -11.19
C SER A 156 -2.76 -33.75 -10.68
N ILE A 157 -3.89 -33.71 -11.40
CA ILE A 157 -5.02 -34.59 -11.18
C ILE A 157 -4.56 -36.00 -11.58
N SER A 158 -4.00 -36.72 -10.62
CA SER A 158 -3.80 -38.17 -10.76
C SER A 158 -5.18 -38.84 -10.72
N PRO A 159 -5.56 -39.67 -11.72
CA PRO A 159 -6.83 -40.38 -11.68
C PRO A 159 -6.87 -41.37 -10.50
N PRO A 160 -8.03 -41.59 -9.87
CA PRO A 160 -8.16 -42.56 -8.79
C PRO A 160 -7.94 -43.98 -9.35
N ASN A 161 -7.11 -44.74 -8.63
CA ASN A 161 -6.77 -46.14 -8.89
C ASN A 161 -7.99 -46.97 -9.34
N ALA A 162 -7.91 -47.55 -10.53
CA ALA A 162 -8.84 -48.60 -10.96
C ALA A 162 -8.61 -49.87 -10.11
N PRO A 163 -9.68 -50.57 -9.67
CA PRO A 163 -9.53 -51.78 -8.87
C PRO A 163 -8.99 -52.97 -9.69
N PRO A 164 -8.29 -53.92 -9.05
CA PRO A 164 -7.68 -55.05 -9.75
C PRO A 164 -8.75 -56.01 -10.29
N ARG A 165 -8.65 -56.29 -11.60
CA ARG A 165 -9.48 -57.24 -12.33
C ARG A 165 -9.22 -58.66 -11.82
N GLN A 166 -10.17 -59.27 -11.12
CA GLN A 166 -10.10 -60.69 -10.77
C GLN A 166 -10.20 -61.55 -12.04
N SER A 167 -9.12 -62.28 -12.34
CA SER A 167 -9.12 -63.36 -13.34
C SER A 167 -9.69 -64.62 -12.69
N ARG A 168 -10.92 -65.01 -13.07
CA ARG A 168 -11.45 -66.35 -12.81
C ARG A 168 -10.71 -67.36 -13.68
N ARG A 169 -10.07 -68.35 -13.05
CA ARG A 169 -9.91 -69.71 -13.57
C ARG A 169 -10.09 -70.69 -12.42
#